data_AF-A0A661E763-F1
#
_entry.id   AF-A0A661E763-F1
#
_cell.length_a   1.000
_cell.length_b   1.000
_cell.length_c   1.000
_cell.angle_alpha   90.00
_cell.angle_beta   90.00
_cell.angle_gamma   90.00
#
_symmetry.space_group_name_H-M   'P 1'
#
loop_
_entity.id
_entity.type
_entity.pdbx_description
1 polymer ?
#
loop_
_entity_poly.entity_id
_entity_poly.type
_entity_poly.pdbx_seq_one_letter_code
_entity_poly.pdbx_strand_id
1 'polypeptide(L)'
;MSLALSGIGVSRGVAIGKAHIILRGTVEVLESAIPKHLIEDEVARFLKAVNCARQQLEDIRVRIPENTRVDIAAFIDTHLLMLDDATLVTTPVDLIREHGCNAEWALKLQRDAVVDVFEQMNDAYLRTRRDDVDHVINRVQRILMDDEDQEDAHNGGAALDNAIVLAYDLTPAEAVLLEHQGISAFATECGGPLSHTAILARSMQIPALVGTHGLQRYIRDGETIILDGLQGVLIAGADEQTFDYYRERQELEYQRQLELARLTDTPAITRDGMSINLMANIELPEDIDAVSRESARGVGLYRTEFLFMNRSSPPDEEEQYDVYVSVIEALKGKPLTIRTLDMGADK
;
A
#
# COMPACT_ATOMS: atom_id res chain seq x y z
N MET A 1 15.90 -12.39 -26.44
CA MET A 1 14.94 -11.32 -26.79
C MET A 1 14.57 -10.66 -25.49
N SER A 2 14.73 -9.35 -25.40
CA SER A 2 14.32 -8.59 -24.23
C SER A 2 12.81 -8.36 -24.26
N LEU A 3 12.20 -8.45 -23.08
CA LEU A 3 10.79 -8.15 -22.85
C LEU A 3 10.74 -6.85 -22.06
N ALA A 4 9.88 -5.92 -22.49
CA ALA A 4 9.57 -4.71 -21.73
C ALA A 4 8.07 -4.68 -21.42
N LEU A 5 7.74 -4.55 -20.14
CA LEU A 5 6.38 -4.39 -19.64
C LEU A 5 6.22 -2.96 -19.12
N SER A 6 5.17 -2.28 -19.56
CA SER A 6 4.86 -0.92 -19.14
C SER A 6 3.81 -0.95 -18.03
N GLY A 7 3.97 -0.04 -17.07
CA GLY A 7 3.03 0.20 -15.98
C GLY A 7 3.09 1.66 -15.54
N ILE A 8 2.48 1.93 -14.39
CA ILE A 8 2.44 3.27 -13.80
C ILE A 8 3.53 3.38 -12.76
N GLY A 9 4.53 4.24 -13.02
CA GLY A 9 5.56 4.59 -12.04
C GLY A 9 4.98 5.36 -10.87
N VAL A 10 4.98 4.74 -9.68
CA VAL A 10 4.42 5.36 -8.45
C VAL A 10 5.51 5.87 -7.53
N SER A 11 6.70 5.28 -7.59
CA SER A 11 7.89 5.72 -6.88
C SER A 11 9.10 5.69 -7.82
N ARG A 12 9.95 6.73 -7.74
CA ARG A 12 11.06 6.96 -8.68
C ARG A 12 12.28 6.11 -8.33
N GLY A 13 13.15 5.95 -9.32
CA GLY A 13 14.45 5.31 -9.17
C GLY A 13 14.58 4.08 -10.07
N VAL A 14 15.77 3.49 -10.06
CA VAL A 14 16.12 2.31 -10.86
C VAL A 14 16.55 1.20 -9.90
N ALA A 15 15.96 0.03 -10.03
CA ALA A 15 16.38 -1.17 -9.32
C ALA A 15 16.80 -2.26 -10.32
N ILE A 16 17.87 -2.97 -9.97
CA ILE A 16 18.36 -4.14 -10.71
C ILE A 16 18.51 -5.27 -9.71
N GLY A 17 17.75 -6.34 -9.91
CA GLY A 17 17.64 -7.41 -8.92
C GLY A 17 17.03 -8.68 -9.50
N LYS A 18 17.00 -9.72 -8.67
CA LYS A 18 16.31 -10.97 -9.04
C LYS A 18 14.81 -10.80 -8.83
N ALA A 19 14.02 -11.21 -9.82
CA ALA A 19 12.58 -11.30 -9.70
C ALA A 19 12.22 -12.29 -8.58
N HIS A 20 11.36 -11.86 -7.67
CA HIS A 20 10.72 -12.73 -6.69
C HIS A 20 9.21 -12.68 -6.94
N ILE A 21 8.63 -13.76 -7.46
CA ILE A 21 7.23 -13.78 -7.85
C ILE A 21 6.38 -14.29 -6.69
N ILE A 22 5.52 -13.41 -6.17
CA ILE A 22 4.46 -13.79 -5.25
C ILE A 22 3.30 -14.29 -6.10
N LEU A 23 3.29 -15.60 -6.31
CA LEU A 23 2.17 -16.28 -6.97
C LEU A 23 0.96 -16.25 -6.04
N ARG A 24 -0.05 -15.49 -6.45
CA ARG A 24 -1.42 -15.63 -5.94
C ARG A 24 -2.20 -16.21 -7.10
N GLY A 25 -2.54 -17.49 -7.03
CA GLY A 25 -3.42 -18.09 -8.03
C GLY A 25 -4.70 -17.25 -8.14
N THR A 26 -5.17 -17.00 -9.36
CA THR A 26 -6.58 -16.66 -9.53
C THR A 26 -7.37 -17.81 -8.96
N VAL A 27 -8.03 -17.56 -7.83
CA VAL A 27 -8.85 -18.54 -7.15
C VAL A 27 -10.05 -18.84 -8.06
N GLU A 28 -9.99 -19.93 -8.82
CA GLU A 28 -11.18 -20.47 -9.45
C GLU A 28 -12.01 -21.15 -8.37
N VAL A 29 -12.98 -20.41 -7.83
CA VAL A 29 -13.95 -20.98 -6.90
C VAL A 29 -14.89 -21.90 -7.68
N LEU A 30 -14.83 -23.20 -7.37
CA LEU A 30 -15.82 -24.17 -7.82
C LEU A 30 -17.01 -24.19 -6.86
N GLU A 31 -18.21 -24.11 -7.43
CA GLU A 31 -19.45 -24.33 -6.68
C GLU A 31 -19.58 -25.83 -6.36
N SER A 32 -19.79 -26.14 -5.08
CA SER A 32 -20.10 -27.50 -4.63
C SER A 32 -21.28 -27.49 -3.66
N ALA A 33 -22.11 -28.54 -3.75
CA ALA A 33 -23.27 -28.70 -2.89
C ALA A 33 -22.88 -29.42 -1.59
N ILE A 34 -23.21 -28.81 -0.47
CA ILE A 34 -22.96 -29.30 0.88
C ILE A 34 -24.19 -30.07 1.39
N PRO A 35 -24.02 -31.32 1.87
CA PRO A 35 -25.10 -32.06 2.51
C PRO A 35 -25.69 -31.30 3.71
N LYS A 36 -27.02 -31.33 3.89
CA LYS A 36 -27.73 -30.58 4.94
C LYS A 36 -27.17 -30.75 6.37
N HIS A 37 -26.60 -31.89 6.67
CA HIS A 37 -26.04 -32.19 8.00
C HIS A 37 -24.65 -31.57 8.23
N LEU A 38 -23.97 -31.12 7.17
CA LEU A 38 -22.66 -30.46 7.22
C LEU A 38 -22.74 -28.93 7.03
N ILE A 39 -23.95 -28.38 6.84
CA ILE A 39 -24.13 -26.93 6.61
C ILE A 39 -23.56 -26.11 7.77
N GLU A 40 -23.84 -26.48 9.02
CA GLU A 40 -23.32 -25.72 10.17
C GLU A 40 -21.82 -25.92 10.38
N ASP A 41 -21.25 -27.06 9.95
CA ASP A 41 -19.79 -27.26 9.93
C ASP A 41 -19.13 -26.34 8.91
N GLU A 42 -19.76 -26.15 7.74
CA GLU A 42 -19.30 -25.23 6.71
C GLU A 42 -19.41 -23.76 7.14
N VAL A 43 -20.49 -23.40 7.82
CA VAL A 43 -20.63 -22.07 8.46
C VAL A 43 -19.53 -21.85 9.51
N ALA A 44 -19.22 -22.86 10.32
CA ALA A 44 -18.14 -22.78 11.30
C ALA A 44 -16.76 -22.64 10.63
N ARG A 45 -16.52 -23.34 9.51
CA ARG A 45 -15.32 -23.20 8.67
C ARG A 45 -15.17 -21.77 8.16
N PHE A 46 -16.25 -21.20 7.61
CA PHE A 46 -16.28 -19.81 7.16
C PHE A 46 -15.94 -18.81 8.28
N LEU A 47 -16.61 -18.91 9.43
CA LEU A 47 -16.37 -18.02 10.56
C LEU A 47 -14.96 -18.16 11.14
N LYS A 48 -14.38 -19.36 11.12
CA LYS A 48 -12.97 -19.60 11.49
C LYS A 48 -12.03 -18.85 10.54
N ALA A 49 -12.28 -18.89 9.23
CA ALA A 49 -11.46 -18.18 8.25
C ALA A 49 -11.55 -16.65 8.42
N VAL A 50 -12.75 -16.12 8.66
CA VAL A 50 -12.96 -14.69 8.99
C VAL A 50 -12.19 -14.30 10.26
N ASN A 51 -12.26 -15.10 11.32
CA ASN A 51 -11.52 -14.85 12.56
C ASN A 51 -10.00 -14.92 12.36
N CYS A 52 -9.51 -15.86 11.55
CA CYS A 52 -8.09 -15.94 11.21
C CYS A 52 -7.64 -14.70 10.42
N ALA A 53 -8.44 -14.22 9.47
CA ALA A 53 -8.16 -12.98 8.73
C ALA A 53 -8.05 -11.78 9.68
N ARG A 54 -8.97 -11.68 10.66
CA ARG A 54 -8.96 -10.65 11.70
C ARG A 54 -7.68 -10.70 12.52
N GLN A 55 -7.33 -11.87 13.05
CA GLN A 55 -6.11 -12.07 13.86
C GLN A 55 -4.84 -11.72 13.07
N GLN A 56 -4.76 -12.09 11.79
CA GLN A 56 -3.62 -11.72 10.95
C GLN A 56 -3.49 -10.20 10.79
N LEU A 57 -4.59 -9.48 10.60
CA LEU A 57 -4.59 -8.01 10.49
C LEU A 57 -4.24 -7.34 11.82
N GLU A 58 -4.71 -7.87 12.95
CA GLU A 58 -4.32 -7.41 14.29
C GLU A 58 -2.82 -7.64 14.55
N ASP A 59 -2.28 -8.80 14.19
CA ASP A 59 -0.85 -9.10 14.32
C ASP A 59 0.01 -8.15 13.47
N ILE A 60 -0.44 -7.86 12.25
CA ILE A 60 0.20 -6.86 11.38
C ILE A 60 0.17 -5.49 12.06
N ARG A 61 -1.00 -5.08 12.58
CA ARG A 61 -1.15 -3.79 13.28
C ARG A 61 -0.15 -3.63 14.42
N VAL A 62 0.07 -4.70 15.20
CA VAL A 62 1.01 -4.69 16.32
C VAL A 62 2.47 -4.68 15.86
N ARG A 63 2.77 -5.27 14.69
CA ARG A 63 4.14 -5.32 14.14
C ARG A 63 4.54 -4.06 13.40
N ILE A 64 3.60 -3.19 13.05
CA ILE A 64 3.91 -1.89 12.45
C ILE A 64 4.57 -1.01 13.53
N PRO A 65 5.81 -0.53 13.29
CA PRO A 65 6.48 0.38 14.22
C PRO A 65 5.63 1.61 14.55
N GLU A 66 5.69 2.09 15.79
CA GLU A 66 4.97 3.32 16.22
C GLU A 66 5.35 4.56 15.40
N ASN A 67 6.54 4.56 14.77
CA ASN A 67 7.02 5.64 13.89
C ASN A 67 6.52 5.52 12.43
N THR A 68 5.71 4.51 12.11
CA THR A 68 5.14 4.35 10.78
C THR A 68 3.89 5.23 10.64
N ARG A 69 3.74 5.87 9.47
CA ARG A 69 2.70 6.89 9.22
C ARG A 69 1.30 6.41 9.63
N VAL A 70 0.54 7.31 10.25
CA VAL A 70 -0.85 7.13 10.74
C VAL A 70 -1.76 6.51 9.67
N ASP A 71 -1.48 6.78 8.39
CA ASP A 71 -2.22 6.25 7.24
C ASP A 71 -2.27 4.72 7.17
N ILE A 72 -1.22 4.00 7.61
CA ILE A 72 -1.19 2.53 7.53
C ILE A 72 -2.09 1.91 8.61
N ALA A 73 -2.08 2.49 9.81
CA ALA A 73 -2.92 2.01 10.91
C ALA A 73 -4.42 2.22 10.59
N ALA A 74 -4.78 3.41 10.10
CA ALA A 74 -6.14 3.73 9.70
C ALA A 74 -6.67 2.81 8.58
N PHE A 75 -5.80 2.38 7.67
CA PHE A 75 -6.15 1.40 6.63
C PHE A 75 -6.49 0.03 7.23
N ILE A 76 -5.65 -0.48 8.14
CA ILE A 76 -5.91 -1.76 8.80
C ILE A 76 -7.20 -1.68 9.62
N ASP A 77 -7.45 -0.55 10.29
CA ASP A 77 -8.70 -0.31 11.01
C ASP A 77 -9.92 -0.36 10.08
N THR A 78 -9.81 0.18 8.88
CA THR A 78 -10.88 0.10 7.86
C THR A 78 -11.15 -1.35 7.47
N HIS A 79 -10.11 -2.15 7.26
CA HIS A 79 -10.26 -3.57 6.90
C HIS A 79 -10.84 -4.40 8.05
N LEU A 80 -10.44 -4.10 9.29
CA LEU A 80 -11.01 -4.72 10.48
C LEU A 80 -12.50 -4.38 10.60
N LEU A 81 -12.88 -3.11 10.39
CA LEU A 81 -14.27 -2.68 10.39
C LEU A 81 -15.10 -3.40 9.32
N MET A 82 -14.55 -3.62 8.12
CA MET A 82 -15.19 -4.40 7.06
C MET A 82 -15.41 -5.87 7.48
N LEU A 83 -14.45 -6.49 8.17
CA LEU A 83 -14.60 -7.85 8.71
C LEU A 83 -15.63 -7.95 9.85
N ASP A 84 -16.06 -6.83 10.42
CA ASP A 84 -17.13 -6.76 11.40
C ASP A 84 -18.50 -6.41 10.77
N ASP A 85 -18.52 -6.08 9.47
CA ASP A 85 -19.74 -5.72 8.74
C ASP A 85 -20.59 -6.97 8.44
N ALA A 86 -21.89 -6.89 8.79
CA ALA A 86 -22.86 -7.94 8.54
C ALA A 86 -23.00 -8.30 7.04
N THR A 87 -22.72 -7.38 6.14
CA THR A 87 -22.76 -7.64 4.69
C THR A 87 -21.67 -8.63 4.26
N LEU A 88 -20.48 -8.60 4.87
CA LEU A 88 -19.36 -9.47 4.51
C LEU A 88 -19.33 -10.78 5.31
N VAL A 89 -19.98 -10.81 6.49
CA VAL A 89 -19.99 -12.01 7.35
C VAL A 89 -21.34 -12.70 7.36
N THR A 90 -22.42 -11.98 7.66
CA THR A 90 -23.76 -12.58 7.81
C THR A 90 -24.32 -13.04 6.47
N THR A 91 -24.17 -12.25 5.40
CA THR A 91 -24.74 -12.60 4.10
C THR A 91 -24.16 -13.90 3.51
N PRO A 92 -22.82 -14.13 3.51
CA PRO A 92 -22.29 -15.43 3.11
C PRO A 92 -22.77 -16.59 3.98
N VAL A 93 -22.93 -16.39 5.30
CA VAL A 93 -23.49 -17.41 6.21
C VAL A 93 -24.93 -17.78 5.82
N ASP A 94 -25.75 -16.79 5.50
CA ASP A 94 -27.12 -17.02 5.05
C ASP A 94 -27.15 -17.72 3.70
N LEU A 95 -26.27 -17.33 2.76
CA LEU A 95 -26.13 -18.01 1.46
C LEU A 95 -25.75 -19.49 1.61
N ILE A 96 -24.80 -19.82 2.49
CA ILE A 96 -24.42 -21.22 2.80
C ILE A 96 -25.63 -22.00 3.32
N ARG A 97 -26.42 -21.40 4.23
CA ARG A 97 -27.58 -22.07 4.84
C ARG A 97 -28.75 -22.25 3.88
N GLU A 98 -29.03 -21.24 3.05
CA GLU A 98 -30.16 -21.24 2.13
C GLU A 98 -29.92 -22.10 0.89
N HIS A 99 -28.72 -21.98 0.30
CA HIS A 99 -28.38 -22.65 -0.95
C HIS A 99 -27.66 -23.99 -0.73
N GLY A 100 -27.13 -24.23 0.48
CA GLY A 100 -26.33 -25.42 0.76
C GLY A 100 -25.08 -25.47 -0.11
N CYS A 101 -24.43 -24.33 -0.34
CA CYS A 101 -23.19 -24.21 -1.10
C CYS A 101 -21.97 -24.12 -0.17
N ASN A 102 -20.77 -24.34 -0.72
CA ASN A 102 -19.52 -24.14 0.00
C ASN A 102 -19.22 -22.66 0.27
N ALA A 103 -18.45 -22.42 1.33
CA ALA A 103 -18.12 -21.10 1.86
C ALA A 103 -17.41 -20.21 0.84
N GLU A 104 -16.53 -20.78 0.02
CA GLU A 104 -15.83 -20.07 -1.05
C GLU A 104 -16.81 -19.50 -2.08
N TRP A 105 -17.83 -20.29 -2.46
CA TRP A 105 -18.81 -19.88 -3.45
C TRP A 105 -19.76 -18.81 -2.90
N ALA A 106 -20.23 -18.99 -1.66
CA ALA A 106 -21.04 -18.00 -0.97
C ALA A 106 -20.30 -16.65 -0.83
N LEU A 107 -19.01 -16.68 -0.47
CA LEU A 107 -18.19 -15.49 -0.35
C LEU A 107 -17.96 -14.81 -1.72
N LYS A 108 -17.72 -15.58 -2.78
CA LYS A 108 -17.62 -15.06 -4.15
C LYS A 108 -18.90 -14.39 -4.63
N LEU A 109 -20.07 -15.00 -4.40
CA LEU A 109 -21.35 -14.39 -4.76
C LEU A 109 -21.55 -13.03 -4.07
N GLN A 110 -21.19 -12.95 -2.78
CA GLN A 110 -21.27 -11.70 -2.04
C GLN A 110 -20.27 -10.66 -2.56
N ARG A 111 -19.05 -11.09 -2.93
CA ARG A 111 -18.07 -10.23 -3.59
C ARG A 111 -18.62 -9.59 -4.85
N ASP A 112 -19.12 -10.42 -5.77
CA ASP A 112 -19.60 -9.98 -7.07
C ASP A 112 -20.76 -8.97 -6.88
N ALA A 113 -21.67 -9.24 -5.94
CA ALA A 113 -22.76 -8.33 -5.60
C ALA A 113 -22.28 -6.98 -5.05
N VAL A 114 -21.27 -6.97 -4.17
CA VAL A 114 -20.72 -5.73 -3.61
C VAL A 114 -19.92 -4.95 -4.66
N VAL A 115 -19.13 -5.63 -5.48
CA VAL A 115 -18.37 -5.02 -6.58
C VAL A 115 -19.31 -4.34 -7.57
N ASP A 116 -20.39 -5.00 -7.98
CA ASP A 116 -21.39 -4.44 -8.91
C ASP A 116 -21.98 -3.12 -8.38
N VAL A 117 -22.21 -3.01 -7.07
CA VAL A 117 -22.69 -1.78 -6.44
C VAL A 117 -21.66 -0.65 -6.56
N PHE A 118 -20.38 -0.94 -6.33
CA PHE A 118 -19.31 0.05 -6.47
C PHE A 118 -19.04 0.46 -7.92
N GLU A 119 -19.18 -0.46 -8.89
CA GLU A 119 -19.01 -0.14 -10.30
C GLU A 119 -20.10 0.81 -10.84
N GLN A 120 -21.29 0.76 -10.24
CA GLN A 120 -22.40 1.67 -10.56
C GLN A 120 -22.24 3.07 -9.93
N MET A 121 -21.24 3.29 -9.07
CA MET A 121 -21.00 4.60 -8.44
C MET A 121 -20.26 5.56 -9.38
N ASN A 122 -20.81 6.77 -9.55
CA ASN A 122 -20.19 7.80 -10.39
C ASN A 122 -18.92 8.42 -9.78
N ASP A 123 -18.72 8.33 -8.47
CA ASP A 123 -17.57 8.92 -7.78
C ASP A 123 -16.31 8.04 -7.92
N ALA A 124 -15.23 8.62 -8.44
CA ALA A 124 -13.95 7.94 -8.63
C ALA A 124 -13.25 7.60 -7.29
N TYR A 125 -13.47 8.38 -6.24
CA TYR A 125 -12.96 8.10 -4.90
C TYR A 125 -13.67 6.89 -4.30
N LEU A 126 -15.01 6.87 -4.35
CA LEU A 126 -15.78 5.72 -3.85
C LEU A 126 -15.51 4.44 -4.63
N ARG A 127 -15.23 4.54 -5.93
CA ARG A 127 -14.76 3.40 -6.74
C ARG A 127 -13.43 2.82 -6.26
N THR A 128 -12.59 3.60 -5.59
CA THR A 128 -11.33 3.11 -5.00
C THR A 128 -11.58 2.23 -3.76
N ARG A 129 -12.68 2.45 -3.02
CA ARG A 129 -13.06 1.60 -1.87
C ARG A 129 -13.49 0.18 -2.26
N ARG A 130 -13.85 -0.05 -3.53
CA ARG A 130 -14.04 -1.39 -4.08
C ARG A 130 -12.81 -2.25 -3.84
N ASP A 131 -11.63 -1.69 -4.07
CA ASP A 131 -10.37 -2.43 -3.99
C ASP A 131 -10.11 -2.89 -2.54
N ASP A 132 -10.49 -2.07 -1.56
CA ASP A 132 -10.38 -2.43 -0.13
C ASP A 132 -11.31 -3.60 0.24
N VAL A 133 -12.56 -3.59 -0.25
CA VAL A 133 -13.49 -4.71 -0.06
C VAL A 133 -12.96 -5.98 -0.73
N ASP A 134 -12.49 -5.87 -1.97
CA ASP A 134 -11.89 -6.97 -2.70
C ASP A 134 -10.68 -7.55 -1.95
N HIS A 135 -9.84 -6.71 -1.34
CA HIS A 135 -8.70 -7.17 -0.54
C HIS A 135 -9.13 -7.96 0.69
N VAL A 136 -10.14 -7.48 1.42
CA VAL A 136 -10.67 -8.16 2.61
C VAL A 136 -11.26 -9.52 2.24
N ILE A 137 -12.10 -9.56 1.19
CA ILE A 137 -12.71 -10.79 0.69
C ILE A 137 -11.66 -11.78 0.22
N ASN A 138 -10.71 -11.34 -0.61
CA ASN A 138 -9.65 -12.21 -1.12
C ASN A 138 -8.77 -12.77 0.00
N ARG A 139 -8.59 -12.05 1.11
CA ARG A 139 -7.88 -12.57 2.29
C ARG A 139 -8.64 -13.72 2.94
N VAL A 140 -9.94 -13.57 3.18
CA VAL A 140 -10.78 -14.65 3.74
C VAL A 140 -10.83 -15.84 2.78
N GLN A 141 -11.00 -15.57 1.48
CA GLN A 141 -11.01 -16.57 0.42
C GLN A 141 -9.74 -17.43 0.41
N ARG A 142 -8.57 -16.82 0.58
CA ARG A 142 -7.29 -17.54 0.64
C ARG A 142 -7.20 -18.42 1.88
N ILE A 143 -7.62 -17.94 3.04
CA ILE A 143 -7.60 -18.74 4.27
C ILE A 143 -8.50 -19.98 4.14
N LEU A 144 -9.65 -19.85 3.47
CA LEU A 144 -10.53 -20.99 3.19
C LEU A 144 -9.85 -22.06 2.33
N MET A 145 -9.12 -21.63 1.30
CA MET A 145 -8.43 -22.54 0.40
C MET A 145 -7.13 -23.11 0.99
N ASP A 146 -6.38 -22.31 1.73
CA ASP A 146 -5.15 -22.76 2.40
C ASP A 146 -5.46 -23.75 3.54
N ASP A 147 -6.69 -23.78 4.10
CA ASP A 147 -7.13 -24.83 5.05
C ASP A 147 -7.35 -26.20 4.32
N GLU A 148 -7.46 -26.22 2.98
CA GLU A 148 -7.46 -27.44 2.15
C GLU A 148 -6.05 -27.86 1.69
N ASP A 149 -5.12 -26.90 1.54
CA ASP A 149 -3.75 -27.08 1.04
C ASP A 149 -2.66 -27.08 2.16
N GLN A 150 -2.99 -27.50 3.39
CA GLN A 150 -2.02 -27.63 4.48
C GLN A 150 -1.07 -28.84 4.34
N GLU A 151 -0.37 -28.95 3.21
CA GLU A 151 0.89 -29.70 3.17
C GLU A 151 2.11 -28.88 2.72
N ASP A 152 2.00 -27.72 2.04
CA ASP A 152 3.21 -27.02 1.57
C ASP A 152 3.10 -25.49 1.50
N ALA A 153 3.18 -24.80 2.63
CA ALA A 153 3.53 -23.37 2.66
C ALA A 153 4.33 -22.99 3.92
N HIS A 154 5.33 -23.80 4.27
CA HIS A 154 6.46 -23.33 5.05
C HIS A 154 7.51 -22.75 4.11
N ASN A 155 7.56 -21.42 4.00
CA ASN A 155 8.78 -20.66 3.71
C ASN A 155 8.61 -19.33 4.46
N GLY A 156 9.01 -19.21 5.72
CA GLY A 156 10.41 -19.27 6.10
C GLY A 156 11.06 -17.97 5.63
N GLY A 157 11.11 -16.97 6.51
CA GLY A 157 11.69 -15.65 6.24
C GLY A 157 13.16 -15.76 5.83
N ALA A 158 13.39 -15.92 4.52
CA ALA A 158 14.67 -15.70 3.90
C ALA A 158 14.78 -14.20 3.58
N ALA A 159 15.94 -13.61 3.84
CA ALA A 159 16.22 -12.24 3.43
C ALA A 159 16.04 -12.13 1.90
N LEU A 160 15.23 -11.18 1.45
CA LEU A 160 14.98 -10.87 0.04
C LEU A 160 15.95 -9.78 -0.44
N ASP A 161 17.21 -9.87 0.00
CA ASP A 161 18.23 -8.86 -0.25
C ASP A 161 18.36 -8.60 -1.76
N ASN A 162 18.07 -7.36 -2.16
CA ASN A 162 18.14 -6.90 -3.54
C ASN A 162 17.22 -7.66 -4.53
N ALA A 163 16.10 -8.19 -4.04
CA ALA A 163 15.05 -8.77 -4.88
C ALA A 163 14.12 -7.67 -5.43
N ILE A 164 13.51 -7.94 -6.59
CA ILE A 164 12.42 -7.15 -7.16
C ILE A 164 11.16 -8.00 -7.06
N VAL A 165 10.23 -7.59 -6.20
CA VAL A 165 9.01 -8.37 -5.94
C VAL A 165 8.00 -8.12 -7.03
N LEU A 166 7.46 -9.20 -7.60
CA LEU A 166 6.40 -9.16 -8.60
C LEU A 166 5.16 -9.83 -8.03
N ALA A 167 4.05 -9.11 -7.98
CA ALA A 167 2.80 -9.63 -7.45
C ALA A 167 1.62 -9.22 -8.33
N TYR A 168 0.50 -9.92 -8.19
CA TYR A 168 -0.76 -9.45 -8.79
C TYR A 168 -1.19 -8.17 -8.09
N ASP A 169 -1.14 -8.20 -6.77
CA ASP A 169 -1.41 -7.08 -5.88
C ASP A 169 -0.60 -7.25 -4.58
N LEU A 170 -0.38 -6.15 -3.85
CA LEU A 170 0.27 -6.13 -2.55
C LEU A 170 -0.59 -5.34 -1.57
N THR A 171 -0.90 -5.96 -0.44
CA THR A 171 -1.51 -5.24 0.68
C THR A 171 -0.45 -4.37 1.37
N PRO A 172 -0.85 -3.26 2.00
CA PRO A 172 0.05 -2.40 2.77
C PRO A 172 0.95 -3.13 3.77
N ALA A 173 0.36 -4.09 4.48
CA ALA A 173 1.04 -4.95 5.42
C ALA A 173 2.21 -5.72 4.80
N GLU A 174 1.98 -6.26 3.61
CA GLU A 174 2.98 -7.04 2.88
C GLU A 174 4.05 -6.12 2.33
N ALA A 175 3.68 -4.94 1.82
CA ALA A 175 4.65 -3.96 1.34
C ALA A 175 5.63 -3.56 2.46
N VAL A 176 5.13 -3.30 3.67
CA VAL A 176 5.98 -2.98 4.84
C VAL A 176 6.84 -4.17 5.26
N LEU A 177 6.27 -5.39 5.28
CA LEU A 177 7.04 -6.58 5.63
C LEU A 177 8.16 -6.84 4.62
N LEU A 178 7.89 -6.67 3.33
CA LEU A 178 8.86 -6.83 2.25
C LEU A 178 9.97 -5.77 2.32
N GLU A 179 9.63 -4.52 2.63
CA GLU A 179 10.61 -3.47 2.91
C GLU A 179 11.57 -3.88 4.03
N HIS A 180 11.03 -4.38 5.16
CA HIS A 180 11.85 -4.91 6.26
C HIS A 180 12.70 -6.12 5.87
N GLN A 181 12.33 -6.87 4.82
CA GLN A 181 13.09 -8.00 4.28
C GLN A 181 14.18 -7.58 3.27
N GLY A 182 14.33 -6.29 2.97
CA GLY A 182 15.43 -5.78 2.16
C GLY A 182 15.19 -5.78 0.64
N ILE A 183 13.94 -5.72 0.20
CA ILE A 183 13.62 -5.64 -1.23
C ILE A 183 14.18 -4.35 -1.87
N SER A 184 14.58 -4.44 -3.14
CA SER A 184 15.10 -3.30 -3.91
C SER A 184 14.02 -2.53 -4.64
N ALA A 185 12.91 -3.18 -4.99
CA ALA A 185 11.74 -2.61 -5.68
C ALA A 185 10.58 -3.60 -5.70
N PHE A 186 9.40 -3.13 -6.11
CA PHE A 186 8.27 -4.01 -6.41
C PHE A 186 7.44 -3.56 -7.62
N ALA A 187 6.73 -4.51 -8.23
CA ALA A 187 5.74 -4.23 -9.27
C ALA A 187 4.46 -5.04 -9.04
N THR A 188 3.30 -4.40 -9.23
CA THR A 188 1.98 -5.04 -9.16
C THR A 188 1.24 -4.99 -10.50
N GLU A 189 0.42 -6.02 -10.78
CA GLU A 189 -0.47 -6.03 -11.96
C GLU A 189 -1.72 -5.16 -11.76
N CYS A 190 -2.14 -4.96 -10.52
CA CYS A 190 -3.24 -4.09 -10.11
C CYS A 190 -2.73 -2.77 -9.50
N GLY A 191 -3.68 -1.85 -9.26
CA GLY A 191 -3.43 -0.58 -8.59
C GLY A 191 -3.32 0.61 -9.55
N GLY A 192 -3.62 1.80 -9.03
CA GLY A 192 -3.53 3.08 -9.71
C GLY A 192 -2.56 4.07 -9.03
N PRO A 193 -2.31 5.25 -9.62
CA PRO A 193 -1.37 6.24 -9.08
C PRO A 193 -1.79 6.85 -7.73
N LEU A 194 -3.06 6.66 -7.35
CA LEU A 194 -3.67 7.07 -6.09
C LEU A 194 -3.98 5.90 -5.15
N SER A 195 -3.62 4.66 -5.53
CA SER A 195 -3.86 3.49 -4.69
C SER A 195 -3.01 3.54 -3.41
N HIS A 196 -3.46 2.85 -2.37
CA HIS A 196 -2.71 2.72 -1.11
C HIS A 196 -1.29 2.17 -1.34
N THR A 197 -1.14 1.18 -2.22
CA THR A 197 0.15 0.63 -2.63
C THR A 197 1.06 1.69 -3.28
N ALA A 198 0.49 2.61 -4.06
CA ALA A 198 1.22 3.74 -4.66
C ALA A 198 1.68 4.78 -3.63
N ILE A 199 0.85 5.06 -2.61
CA ILE A 199 1.19 5.97 -1.52
C ILE A 199 2.34 5.38 -0.69
N LEU A 200 2.25 4.09 -0.38
CA LEU A 200 3.28 3.38 0.40
C LEU A 200 4.60 3.28 -0.34
N ALA A 201 4.58 2.99 -1.64
CA ALA A 201 5.79 3.00 -2.46
C ALA A 201 6.58 4.31 -2.31
N ARG A 202 5.87 5.45 -2.31
CA ARG A 202 6.49 6.77 -2.15
C ARG A 202 7.03 6.99 -0.75
N SER A 203 6.38 6.45 0.28
CA SER A 203 6.87 6.58 1.66
C SER A 203 8.12 5.75 1.90
N MET A 204 8.20 4.56 1.29
CA MET A 204 9.32 3.63 1.40
C MET A 204 10.56 4.07 0.59
N GLN A 205 10.40 5.04 -0.31
CA GLN A 205 11.46 5.53 -1.21
C GLN A 205 12.13 4.44 -2.07
N ILE A 206 11.48 3.28 -2.23
CA ILE A 206 11.91 2.22 -3.15
C ILE A 206 11.23 2.40 -4.51
N PRO A 207 11.91 2.15 -5.64
CA PRO A 207 11.29 2.16 -6.96
C PRO A 207 10.10 1.22 -7.04
N ALA A 208 9.00 1.66 -7.64
CA ALA A 208 7.81 0.81 -7.75
C ALA A 208 6.92 1.13 -8.96
N LEU A 209 6.31 0.07 -9.48
CA LEU A 209 5.33 0.11 -10.57
C LEU A 209 4.00 -0.51 -10.13
N VAL A 210 2.89 0.07 -10.57
CA VAL A 210 1.55 -0.53 -10.41
C VAL A 210 0.86 -0.64 -11.76
N GLY A 211 -0.18 -1.47 -11.88
CA GLY A 211 -0.91 -1.64 -13.13
C GLY A 211 -0.06 -2.23 -14.27
N THR A 212 0.98 -3.02 -13.94
CA THR A 212 1.86 -3.64 -14.94
C THR A 212 1.32 -5.02 -15.29
N HIS A 213 0.53 -5.14 -16.35
CA HIS A 213 -0.14 -6.42 -16.65
C HIS A 213 0.82 -7.50 -17.17
N GLY A 214 0.60 -8.75 -16.75
CA GLY A 214 1.32 -9.92 -17.24
C GLY A 214 2.71 -10.14 -16.64
N LEU A 215 3.02 -9.51 -15.49
CA LEU A 215 4.24 -9.77 -14.73
C LEU A 215 4.44 -11.25 -14.47
N GLN A 216 3.42 -11.92 -13.91
CA GLN A 216 3.51 -13.33 -13.51
C GLN A 216 3.54 -14.28 -14.72
N ARG A 217 2.99 -13.84 -15.85
CA ARG A 217 2.90 -14.64 -17.07
C ARG A 217 4.21 -14.64 -17.87
N TYR A 218 4.90 -13.51 -17.88
CA TYR A 218 6.02 -13.30 -18.81
C TYR A 218 7.39 -13.27 -18.14
N ILE A 219 7.46 -13.09 -16.82
CA ILE A 219 8.72 -13.08 -16.07
C ILE A 219 8.87 -14.39 -15.30
N ARG A 220 10.09 -14.89 -15.18
CA ARG A 220 10.39 -16.09 -14.40
C ARG A 220 10.94 -15.73 -13.03
N ASP A 221 10.54 -16.50 -12.02
CA ASP A 221 11.12 -16.36 -10.68
C ASP A 221 12.63 -16.58 -10.71
N GLY A 222 13.38 -15.74 -9.99
CA GLY A 222 14.83 -15.73 -9.97
C GLY A 222 15.54 -15.07 -11.16
N GLU A 223 14.80 -14.66 -12.21
CA GLU A 223 15.37 -13.95 -13.37
C GLU A 223 15.89 -12.56 -12.97
N THR A 224 17.04 -12.14 -13.49
CA THR A 224 17.52 -10.77 -13.27
C THR A 224 16.76 -9.80 -14.15
N ILE A 225 16.11 -8.83 -13.53
CA ILE A 225 15.26 -7.84 -14.19
C ILE A 225 15.68 -6.43 -13.78
N ILE A 226 15.24 -5.46 -14.59
CA ILE A 226 15.44 -4.03 -14.37
C ILE A 226 14.06 -3.40 -14.17
N LEU A 227 13.91 -2.57 -13.14
CA LEU A 227 12.71 -1.77 -12.91
C LEU A 227 13.10 -0.29 -12.92
N ASP A 228 12.50 0.49 -13.82
CA ASP A 228 12.63 1.96 -13.88
C ASP A 228 11.30 2.59 -13.49
N GLY A 229 11.22 3.02 -12.22
CA GLY A 229 10.05 3.66 -11.65
C GLY A 229 9.81 5.08 -12.16
N LEU A 230 10.80 5.70 -12.83
CA LEU A 230 10.64 7.02 -13.47
C LEU A 230 9.98 6.88 -14.85
N GLN A 231 10.42 5.90 -15.64
CA GLN A 231 9.89 5.66 -16.99
C GLN A 231 8.65 4.77 -16.99
N GLY A 232 8.35 4.09 -15.88
CA GLY A 232 7.19 3.20 -15.80
C GLY A 232 7.41 1.88 -16.53
N VAL A 233 8.65 1.35 -16.54
CA VAL A 233 8.99 0.16 -17.33
C VAL A 233 9.74 -0.88 -16.51
N LEU A 234 9.40 -2.14 -16.75
CA LEU A 234 10.13 -3.31 -16.27
C LEU A 234 10.70 -4.07 -17.46
N ILE A 235 11.99 -4.39 -17.41
CA ILE A 235 12.70 -5.07 -18.48
C ILE A 235 13.23 -6.43 -17.99
N ALA A 236 12.88 -7.49 -18.70
CA ALA A 236 13.37 -8.85 -18.51
C ALA A 236 14.15 -9.33 -19.74
N GLY A 237 15.08 -10.28 -19.57
CA GLY A 237 15.96 -10.75 -20.65
C GLY A 237 16.80 -9.67 -21.33
N ALA A 238 17.19 -8.62 -20.58
CA ALA A 238 18.03 -7.53 -21.07
C ALA A 238 19.45 -8.02 -21.45
N ASP A 239 20.07 -7.35 -22.42
CA ASP A 239 21.48 -7.59 -22.75
C ASP A 239 22.42 -6.80 -21.82
N GLU A 240 23.71 -7.12 -21.88
CA GLU A 240 24.71 -6.50 -21.01
C GLU A 240 24.83 -4.98 -21.24
N GLN A 241 24.64 -4.52 -22.49
CA GLN A 241 24.61 -3.08 -22.81
C GLN A 241 23.48 -2.35 -22.09
N THR A 242 22.29 -2.96 -22.04
CA THR A 242 21.14 -2.41 -21.31
C THR A 242 21.40 -2.40 -19.81
N PHE A 243 21.98 -3.47 -19.24
CA PHE A 243 22.36 -3.48 -17.82
C PHE A 243 23.38 -2.40 -17.49
N ASP A 244 24.40 -2.20 -18.31
CA ASP A 244 25.42 -1.18 -18.09
C ASP A 244 24.83 0.24 -18.14
N TYR A 245 23.93 0.50 -19.09
CA TYR A 245 23.19 1.77 -19.15
C TYR A 245 22.40 2.05 -17.87
N TYR A 246 21.68 1.05 -17.35
CA TYR A 246 20.89 1.23 -16.13
C TYR A 246 21.73 1.30 -14.85
N ARG A 247 22.87 0.61 -14.80
CA ARG A 247 23.86 0.76 -13.71
C ARG A 247 24.46 2.15 -13.68
N GLU A 248 24.81 2.71 -14.84
CA GLU A 248 25.30 4.09 -14.93
C GLU A 248 24.23 5.07 -14.44
N ARG A 249 22.96 4.87 -14.81
CA ARG A 249 21.86 5.69 -14.29
C ARG A 249 21.65 5.55 -12.78
N GLN A 250 21.77 4.34 -12.23
CA GLN A 250 21.67 4.10 -10.79
C GLN A 250 22.79 4.85 -10.04
N GLU A 251 24.01 4.81 -10.56
CA GLU A 251 25.16 5.53 -9.99
C GLU A 251 24.98 7.05 -10.09
N LEU A 252 24.54 7.57 -11.24
CA LEU A 252 24.27 9.00 -11.42
C LEU A 252 23.20 9.51 -10.45
N GLU A 253 22.12 8.73 -10.25
CA GLU A 253 21.06 9.10 -9.30
C GLU A 253 21.57 9.07 -7.86
N TYR A 254 22.38 8.06 -7.50
CA TYR A 254 23.02 7.97 -6.19
C TYR A 254 23.97 9.15 -5.93
N GLN A 255 24.84 9.50 -6.89
CA GLN A 255 25.71 10.67 -6.79
C GLN A 255 24.90 11.97 -6.67
N ARG A 256 23.82 12.10 -7.43
CA ARG A 256 22.92 13.25 -7.32
C ARG A 256 22.27 13.34 -5.94
N GLN A 257 21.83 12.22 -5.36
CA GLN A 257 21.30 12.21 -4.00
C GLN A 257 22.35 12.64 -2.97
N LEU A 258 23.60 12.18 -3.11
CA LEU A 258 24.71 12.62 -2.27
C LEU A 258 25.01 14.12 -2.43
N GLU A 259 24.95 14.65 -3.65
CA GLU A 259 25.10 16.08 -3.91
C GLU A 259 23.97 16.90 -3.27
N LEU A 260 22.71 16.46 -3.42
CA LEU A 260 21.55 17.11 -2.80
C LEU A 260 21.63 17.08 -1.27
N ALA A 261 22.05 15.96 -0.68
CA ALA A 261 22.24 15.84 0.77
C ALA A 261 23.31 16.80 1.32
N ARG A 262 24.30 17.19 0.50
CA ARG A 262 25.27 18.22 0.87
C ARG A 262 24.67 19.63 0.89
N LEU A 263 23.55 19.84 0.21
CA LEU A 263 22.87 21.14 0.15
C LEU A 263 21.92 21.37 1.33
N THR A 264 21.61 20.33 2.12
CA THR A 264 20.63 20.39 3.22
C THR A 264 20.91 21.55 4.18
N ASP A 265 22.17 21.79 4.55
CA ASP A 265 22.56 22.89 5.45
C ASP A 265 23.02 24.18 4.74
N THR A 266 22.94 24.21 3.40
CA THR A 266 23.38 25.37 2.62
C THR A 266 22.29 26.44 2.53
N PRO A 267 22.63 27.74 2.57
CA PRO A 267 21.64 28.80 2.41
C PRO A 267 21.11 28.81 0.96
N ALA A 268 19.79 28.88 0.80
CA ALA A 268 19.14 28.99 -0.50
C ALA A 268 19.31 30.41 -1.07
N ILE A 269 20.40 30.62 -1.80
CA ILE A 269 20.77 31.88 -2.44
C ILE A 269 20.89 31.65 -3.95
N THR A 270 20.22 32.49 -4.73
CA THR A 270 20.28 32.50 -6.20
C THR A 270 21.64 32.95 -6.72
N ARG A 271 21.93 32.71 -8.01
CA ARG A 271 23.23 33.06 -8.63
C ARG A 271 23.53 34.56 -8.63
N ASP A 272 22.49 35.39 -8.57
CA ASP A 272 22.53 36.86 -8.49
C ASP A 272 22.44 37.40 -7.05
N GLY A 273 22.44 36.52 -6.04
CA GLY A 273 22.59 36.88 -4.63
C GLY A 273 21.28 37.12 -3.87
N MET A 274 20.12 36.84 -4.47
CA MET A 274 18.83 36.92 -3.78
C MET A 274 18.63 35.69 -2.87
N SER A 275 18.37 35.93 -1.58
CA SER A 275 18.03 34.89 -0.61
C SER A 275 16.57 34.48 -0.74
N ILE A 276 16.31 33.17 -0.70
CA ILE A 276 14.97 32.57 -0.74
C ILE A 276 14.78 31.71 0.51
N ASN A 277 13.56 31.67 1.04
CA ASN A 277 13.21 30.77 2.13
C ASN A 277 12.56 29.51 1.57
N LEU A 278 13.22 28.37 1.75
CA LEU A 278 12.64 27.06 1.46
C LEU A 278 11.96 26.54 2.73
N MET A 279 10.64 26.39 2.66
CA MET A 279 9.78 25.97 3.77
C MET A 279 9.00 24.72 3.36
N ALA A 280 8.71 23.85 4.32
CA ALA A 280 7.98 22.62 4.08
C ALA A 280 6.47 22.84 4.09
N ASN A 281 5.75 21.99 3.36
CA ASN A 281 4.31 21.84 3.51
C ASN A 281 4.07 20.54 4.27
N ILE A 282 3.24 20.59 5.31
CA ILE A 282 2.91 19.43 6.14
C ILE A 282 1.40 19.25 6.24
N GLU A 283 0.98 18.01 6.47
CA GLU A 283 -0.42 17.60 6.58
C GLU A 283 -0.70 16.98 7.95
N LEU A 284 0.30 16.31 8.51
CA LEU A 284 0.22 15.63 9.80
C LEU A 284 1.29 16.16 10.76
N PRO A 285 1.06 16.19 12.09
CA PRO A 285 2.06 16.57 13.07
C PRO A 285 3.37 15.77 12.97
N GLU A 286 3.28 14.50 12.59
CA GLU A 286 4.42 13.58 12.45
C GLU A 286 5.36 13.98 11.30
N ASP A 287 4.91 14.78 10.34
CA ASP A 287 5.73 15.26 9.23
C ASP A 287 6.89 16.16 9.71
N ILE A 288 6.82 16.71 10.91
CA ILE A 288 7.84 17.62 11.46
C ILE A 288 9.21 16.95 11.59
N ASP A 289 9.26 15.64 11.78
CA ASP A 289 10.52 14.90 11.82
C ASP A 289 11.21 14.92 10.46
N ALA A 290 10.45 14.88 9.36
CA ALA A 290 10.99 15.07 8.02
C ALA A 290 11.45 16.52 7.80
N VAL A 291 10.66 17.51 8.25
CA VAL A 291 11.02 18.94 8.18
C VAL A 291 12.34 19.23 8.91
N SER A 292 12.55 18.57 10.04
CA SER A 292 13.76 18.70 10.85
C SER A 292 14.98 18.04 10.19
N ARG A 293 14.81 16.87 9.56
CA ARG A 293 15.87 16.18 8.81
C ARG A 293 16.32 16.93 7.57
N GLU A 294 15.41 17.58 6.87
CA GLU A 294 15.68 18.31 5.63
C GLU A 294 16.13 19.77 5.86
N SER A 295 16.47 20.15 7.09
CA SER A 295 16.93 21.50 7.47
C SER A 295 16.06 22.66 6.95
N ALA A 296 14.76 22.40 6.73
CA ALA A 296 13.85 23.40 6.20
C ALA A 296 13.80 24.65 7.11
N ARG A 297 13.63 25.85 6.52
CA ARG A 297 13.61 27.11 7.27
C ARG A 297 12.35 27.31 8.12
N GLY A 298 11.37 26.43 7.97
CA GLY A 298 10.11 26.40 8.72
C GLY A 298 9.04 25.68 7.91
N VAL A 299 7.79 25.82 8.34
CA VAL A 299 6.61 25.26 7.68
C VAL A 299 5.82 26.40 7.03
N GLY A 300 5.78 26.40 5.70
CA GLY A 300 5.13 27.42 4.89
C GLY A 300 3.64 27.19 4.72
N LEU A 301 3.19 25.95 4.95
CA LEU A 301 1.80 25.56 4.95
C LEU A 301 1.61 24.33 5.84
N TYR A 302 0.86 24.50 6.91
CA TYR A 302 0.25 23.39 7.64
C TYR A 302 -1.22 23.29 7.26
N ARG A 303 -1.57 22.18 6.61
CA ARG A 303 -2.92 21.82 6.19
C ARG A 303 -3.68 21.23 7.38
N THR A 304 -4.72 21.91 7.85
CA THR A 304 -5.49 21.50 9.03
C THR A 304 -6.63 20.55 8.72
N GLU A 305 -6.89 20.24 7.44
CA GLU A 305 -8.05 19.41 7.06
C GLU A 305 -7.99 18.01 7.66
N PHE A 306 -6.79 17.43 7.76
CA PHE A 306 -6.59 16.10 8.34
C PHE A 306 -6.99 16.04 9.83
N LEU A 307 -6.93 17.17 10.54
CA LEU A 307 -7.40 17.25 11.92
C LEU A 307 -8.93 17.12 12.01
N PHE A 308 -9.66 17.34 10.92
CA PHE A 308 -11.12 17.22 10.84
C PHE A 308 -11.56 15.93 10.12
N MET A 309 -10.64 15.26 9.43
CA MET A 309 -10.90 14.04 8.68
C MET A 309 -10.78 12.78 9.54
N ASN A 310 -11.41 11.70 9.07
CA ASN A 310 -11.31 10.35 9.65
C ASN A 310 -11.73 10.24 11.13
N ARG A 311 -12.71 11.05 11.54
CA ARG A 311 -13.27 11.09 12.90
C ARG A 311 -14.80 11.28 12.86
N SER A 312 -15.46 10.85 13.93
CA SER A 312 -16.93 10.91 14.05
C SER A 312 -17.47 12.30 14.44
N SER A 313 -16.62 13.15 15.02
CA SER A 313 -16.96 14.50 15.45
C SER A 313 -15.79 15.45 15.16
N PRO A 314 -16.04 16.73 14.84
CA PRO A 314 -14.97 17.70 14.65
C PRO A 314 -14.12 17.84 15.92
N PRO A 315 -12.81 18.12 15.80
CA PRO A 315 -11.95 18.40 16.95
C PRO A 315 -12.51 19.59 17.73
N ASP A 316 -12.42 19.51 19.05
CA ASP A 316 -12.71 20.67 19.89
C ASP A 316 -11.54 21.67 19.87
N GLU A 317 -11.68 22.74 20.64
CA GLU A 317 -10.65 23.79 20.73
C GLU A 317 -9.39 23.29 21.43
N GLU A 318 -9.53 22.42 22.45
CA GLU A 318 -8.42 21.93 23.25
C GLU A 318 -7.56 20.95 22.43
N GLU A 319 -8.18 20.04 21.69
CA GLU A 319 -7.50 19.15 20.75
C GLU A 319 -6.71 19.93 19.69
N GLN A 320 -7.33 20.98 19.13
CA GLN A 320 -6.66 21.85 18.17
C GLN A 320 -5.48 22.57 18.80
N TYR A 321 -5.67 23.11 20.01
CA TYR A 321 -4.63 23.80 20.76
C TYR A 321 -3.43 22.88 21.01
N ASP A 322 -3.65 21.69 21.54
CA ASP A 322 -2.59 20.73 21.87
C ASP A 322 -1.79 20.33 20.62
N VAL A 323 -2.48 20.05 19.52
CA VAL A 323 -1.82 19.73 18.25
C VAL A 323 -0.98 20.91 17.77
N TYR A 324 -1.53 22.12 17.72
CA TYR A 324 -0.78 23.28 17.24
C TYR A 324 0.42 23.62 18.12
N VAL A 325 0.28 23.51 19.45
CA VAL A 325 1.37 23.72 20.40
C VAL A 325 2.48 22.70 20.15
N SER A 326 2.15 21.41 20.01
CA SER A 326 3.14 20.37 19.72
C SER A 326 3.96 20.67 18.46
N VAL A 327 3.31 21.17 17.40
CA VAL A 327 3.97 21.53 16.13
C VAL A 327 4.90 22.73 16.31
N ILE A 328 4.44 23.76 17.02
CA ILE A 328 5.21 24.98 17.29
C ILE A 328 6.46 24.68 18.13
N GLU A 329 6.31 23.87 19.18
CA GLU A 329 7.41 23.47 20.06
C GLU A 329 8.47 22.67 19.29
N ALA A 330 8.04 21.71 18.46
CA ALA A 330 8.93 20.90 17.65
C ALA A 330 9.74 21.72 16.62
N LEU A 331 9.20 22.84 16.13
CA LEU A 331 9.88 23.74 15.20
C LEU A 331 10.97 24.61 15.82
N LYS A 332 11.10 24.64 17.16
CA LYS A 332 12.19 25.31 17.89
C LYS A 332 12.43 26.76 17.43
N GLY A 333 11.34 27.52 17.26
CA GLY A 333 11.38 28.93 16.86
C GLY A 333 11.43 29.20 15.35
N LYS A 334 11.40 28.17 14.51
CA LYS A 334 11.18 28.34 13.06
C LYS A 334 9.72 28.76 12.77
N PRO A 335 9.47 29.57 11.72
CA PRO A 335 8.12 29.98 11.36
C PRO A 335 7.21 28.81 10.99
N LEU A 336 5.94 28.92 11.41
CA LEU A 336 4.84 28.02 11.08
C LEU A 336 3.69 28.85 10.51
N THR A 337 3.20 28.47 9.33
CA THR A 337 2.00 29.06 8.73
C THR A 337 0.87 28.04 8.77
N ILE A 338 -0.08 28.24 9.69
CA ILE A 338 -1.26 27.38 9.82
C ILE A 338 -2.35 27.90 8.89
N ARG A 339 -2.84 27.06 7.99
CA ARG A 339 -4.02 27.38 7.19
C ARG A 339 -5.26 26.98 7.97
N THR A 340 -6.19 27.91 8.13
CA THR A 340 -7.53 27.59 8.66
C THR A 340 -8.22 26.55 7.78
N LEU A 341 -9.18 25.81 8.35
CA LEU A 341 -9.90 24.74 7.66
C LEU A 341 -10.35 25.17 6.25
N ASP A 342 -9.86 24.45 5.23
CA ASP A 342 -10.22 24.62 3.82
C ASP A 342 -10.81 23.29 3.29
N MET A 343 -12.09 23.09 3.59
CA MET A 343 -12.89 21.99 3.04
C MET A 343 -13.65 22.46 1.80
N GLY A 344 -13.18 22.03 0.63
CA GLY A 344 -13.92 22.14 -0.62
C GLY A 344 -15.05 21.10 -0.70
N ALA A 345 -16.00 21.28 -1.62
CA ALA A 345 -17.12 20.35 -1.84
C ALA A 345 -16.68 18.93 -2.30
N ASP A 346 -15.40 18.76 -2.64
CA ASP A 346 -14.79 17.53 -3.14
C ASP A 346 -14.02 16.74 -2.06
N LYS A 347 -14.13 17.10 -0.76
CA LYS A 347 -13.37 16.48 0.34
C LYS A 347 -14.23 16.01 1.52
#